data_AF-A0A2E6ZT97-F1
#
_entry.id   AF-A0A2E6ZT97-F1
#
_cell.length_a   1.000
_cell.length_b   1.000
_cell.length_c   1.000
_cell.angle_alpha   90.00
_cell.angle_beta   90.00
_cell.angle_gamma   90.00
#
_symmetry.space_group_name_H-M   'P 1'
#
loop_
_entity.id
_entity.type
_entity.pdbx_description
1 polymer ?
#
loop_
_entity_poly.entity_id
_entity_poly.type
_entity_poly.pdbx_seq_one_letter_code
_entity_poly.pdbx_strand_id
1 'polypeptide(L)'
;MTPAIDLDHVTKIYRRHGHSRRFVTLKSALLTGSLVAQLRPDESFRALSDVSVQVPRGVSYGVIGRNGSGKSTLLKLVAGITKPTHGSVRVNGRVSALIELGAGFHPEISGRENVFINGIMLGLSRRDIEQRFDEIVEFAEMEEFIDAPVKTYSSGMYMRLGFAVAVHVDPDILLVDEVLAVGDEGFSLKCLDKFAEFKRRGKTILLVSHGLSMVERFCDEALWLEAGDRRATGDPKRVVQMYLADVEQLEDELLAAADAKAQASAQADGSGQVGESPNDPKGPEPAAEQAVVSPASEPDNPLDETASALEPAEQAPPPPEGEHAEVDEETGLVNMFTANEGRWGSGAVRIEEVTLEGDQGAGHVFHTGDRMTIRMKVRAAQPVEDFAFGISIFSTDGVCCFGTNTNIEEMESASLSGAGEVEFAIEQLDLVEGTYKLDVAAHKRDGFSYDYHRLLYTFRVKSRTKDVGIYRPRHVWRFTDNLRFKPVSAAADDSSSD
;
A
#
# COMPACT_ATOMS: atom_id res chain seq x y z
N MET A 1 12.08 -22.31 31.99
CA MET A 1 12.47 -23.00 30.73
C MET A 1 13.22 -21.99 29.86
N THR A 2 14.12 -22.43 28.97
CA THR A 2 14.79 -21.49 28.03
C THR A 2 13.80 -21.06 26.94
N PRO A 3 13.59 -19.76 26.69
CA PRO A 3 12.70 -19.27 25.64
C PRO A 3 13.19 -19.66 24.24
N ALA A 4 12.29 -19.64 23.25
CA ALA A 4 12.63 -19.86 21.85
C ALA A 4 13.36 -18.65 21.25
N ILE A 5 12.88 -17.45 21.56
CA ILE A 5 13.48 -16.16 21.16
C ILE A 5 13.62 -15.31 22.41
N ASP A 6 14.78 -14.68 22.59
CA ASP A 6 15.11 -13.80 23.71
C ASP A 6 15.85 -12.58 23.19
N LEU A 7 15.17 -11.44 23.25
CA LEU A 7 15.71 -10.12 22.95
C LEU A 7 15.98 -9.42 24.27
N ASP A 8 17.21 -8.95 24.46
CA ASP A 8 17.71 -8.32 25.67
C ASP A 8 18.27 -6.94 25.35
N HIS A 9 17.54 -5.88 25.72
CA HIS A 9 17.89 -4.47 25.56
C HIS A 9 18.28 -4.08 24.12
N VAL A 10 17.52 -4.61 23.15
CA VAL A 10 17.87 -4.56 21.73
C VAL A 10 17.60 -3.18 21.13
N THR A 11 18.67 -2.54 20.68
CA THR A 11 18.62 -1.27 19.93
C THR A 11 19.19 -1.48 18.53
N LYS A 12 18.51 -0.97 17.49
CA LYS A 12 18.97 -1.04 16.11
C LYS A 12 18.95 0.34 15.47
N ILE A 13 20.12 0.79 15.01
CA ILE A 13 20.34 2.06 14.34
C ILE A 13 20.86 1.80 12.93
N TYR A 14 20.20 2.40 11.94
CA TYR A 14 20.64 2.46 10.55
C TYR A 14 21.27 3.83 10.27
N ARG A 15 22.29 3.87 9.41
CA ARG A 15 22.98 5.11 9.00
C ARG A 15 22.50 5.49 7.60
N ARG A 16 21.85 6.65 7.46
CA ARG A 16 21.43 7.19 6.17
C ARG A 16 22.62 7.94 5.58
N HIS A 17 23.14 7.44 4.46
CA HIS A 17 24.11 8.18 3.65
C HIS A 17 23.28 8.87 2.56
N GLY A 18 23.22 10.21 2.60
CA GLY A 18 22.39 10.97 1.67
C GLY A 18 22.84 10.80 0.21
N HIS A 19 21.91 10.90 -0.74
CA HIS A 19 22.16 10.74 -2.18
C HIS A 19 23.21 11.69 -2.77
N SER A 20 23.61 12.74 -2.06
CA SER A 20 24.58 13.75 -2.51
C SER A 20 26.02 13.23 -2.72
N ARG A 21 26.41 12.03 -2.24
CA ARG A 21 27.80 11.54 -2.33
C ARG A 21 27.95 10.28 -3.19
N ARG A 22 28.04 10.48 -4.51
CA ARG A 22 28.61 9.49 -5.45
C ARG A 22 29.94 8.96 -4.91
N PHE A 23 30.10 7.64 -4.99
CA PHE A 23 31.27 6.84 -4.59
C PHE A 23 32.56 7.62 -4.30
N VAL A 24 32.88 7.79 -3.01
CA VAL A 24 34.17 8.35 -2.57
C VAL A 24 35.28 7.35 -2.91
N THR A 25 35.90 7.52 -4.08
CA THR A 25 37.07 6.71 -4.47
C THR A 25 38.22 6.93 -3.49
N LEU A 26 39.06 5.90 -3.28
CA LEU A 26 40.25 6.00 -2.43
C LEU A 26 41.15 7.20 -2.81
N LYS A 27 41.16 7.55 -4.10
CA LYS A 27 41.91 8.65 -4.70
C LYS A 27 41.39 10.03 -4.26
N SER A 28 40.06 10.23 -4.18
CA SER A 28 39.47 11.50 -3.74
C SER A 28 39.60 11.72 -2.23
N ALA A 29 39.53 10.64 -1.43
CA ALA A 29 39.73 10.70 0.02
C ALA A 29 41.18 11.04 0.42
N LEU A 30 42.18 10.56 -0.35
CA LEU A 30 43.59 10.89 -0.13
C LEU A 30 43.93 12.33 -0.53
N LEU A 31 43.35 12.86 -1.62
CA LEU A 31 43.66 14.20 -2.13
C LEU A 31 43.10 15.35 -1.27
N THR A 32 41.99 15.14 -0.56
CA THR A 32 41.35 16.20 0.24
C THR A 32 41.75 16.19 1.72
N GLY A 33 42.66 15.32 2.15
CA GLY A 33 43.20 15.27 3.52
C GLY A 33 42.19 14.94 4.63
N SER A 34 40.92 14.66 4.26
CA SER A 34 39.77 14.67 5.16
C SER A 34 39.02 13.33 5.18
N LEU A 35 39.78 12.23 5.25
CA LEU A 35 39.26 10.86 5.40
C LEU A 35 38.21 10.72 6.51
N VAL A 36 38.39 11.41 7.65
CA VAL A 36 37.56 11.20 8.86
C VAL A 36 36.27 12.05 8.87
N ALA A 37 36.29 13.27 8.32
CA ALA A 37 35.10 14.12 8.32
C ALA A 37 34.11 13.78 7.19
N GLN A 38 34.59 13.25 6.06
CA GLN A 38 33.73 12.87 4.92
C GLN A 38 33.02 11.52 5.12
N LEU A 39 33.49 10.69 6.06
CA LEU A 39 32.92 9.37 6.41
C LEU A 39 31.89 9.44 7.55
N ARG A 40 31.53 10.62 8.05
CA ARG A 40 30.41 10.76 9.00
C ARG A 40 29.09 10.62 8.24
N PRO A 41 28.17 9.73 8.67
CA PRO A 41 26.84 9.67 8.08
C PRO A 41 26.09 10.97 8.39
N ASP A 42 25.44 11.56 7.39
CA ASP A 42 24.68 12.80 7.57
C ASP A 42 23.47 12.59 8.50
N GLU A 43 22.96 11.36 8.61
CA GLU A 43 21.82 11.04 9.47
C GLU A 43 21.86 9.60 10.02
N SER A 44 21.19 9.38 11.16
CA SER A 44 20.99 8.04 11.72
C SER A 44 19.55 7.83 12.16
N PHE A 45 18.90 6.82 11.58
CA PHE A 45 17.55 6.40 11.92
C PHE A 45 17.59 5.28 12.96
N ARG A 46 16.87 5.43 14.08
CA ARG A 46 16.70 4.38 15.08
C ARG A 46 15.43 3.59 14.76
N ALA A 47 15.59 2.32 14.39
CA ALA A 47 14.49 1.44 14.00
C ALA A 47 13.96 0.59 15.16
N LEU A 48 14.79 0.34 16.19
CA LEU A 48 14.39 -0.22 17.49
C LEU A 48 15.19 0.43 18.60
N SER A 49 14.56 0.59 19.76
CA SER A 49 15.04 1.34 20.91
C SER A 49 14.76 0.53 22.19
N ASP A 50 15.83 0.03 22.82
CA ASP A 50 15.81 -0.72 24.08
C ASP A 50 14.74 -1.82 24.23
N VAL A 51 14.51 -2.61 23.17
CA VAL A 51 13.45 -3.62 23.14
C VAL A 51 13.91 -4.92 23.82
N SER A 52 13.28 -5.26 24.95
CA SER A 52 13.42 -6.57 25.61
C SER A 52 12.12 -7.38 25.50
N VAL A 53 12.19 -8.59 24.94
CA VAL A 53 11.03 -9.48 24.68
C VAL A 53 11.46 -10.94 24.76
N GLN A 54 10.66 -11.79 25.39
CA GLN A 54 10.88 -13.23 25.47
C GLN A 54 9.69 -13.98 24.88
N VAL A 55 9.95 -14.84 23.89
CA VAL A 55 8.96 -15.72 23.28
C VAL A 55 9.19 -17.15 23.77
N PRO A 56 8.26 -17.75 24.55
CA PRO A 56 8.36 -19.13 24.99
C PRO A 56 8.32 -20.12 23.81
N ARG A 57 8.79 -21.36 24.02
CA ARG A 57 8.67 -22.42 23.01
C ARG A 57 7.21 -22.82 22.82
N GLY A 58 6.80 -23.00 21.56
CA GLY A 58 5.45 -23.45 21.21
C GLY A 58 4.35 -22.40 21.34
N VAL A 59 4.73 -21.15 21.63
CA VAL A 59 3.82 -20.00 21.63
C VAL A 59 3.75 -19.39 20.23
N SER A 60 2.55 -19.00 19.82
CA SER A 60 2.34 -18.12 18.67
C SER A 60 2.34 -16.67 19.16
N TYR A 61 3.33 -15.88 18.76
CA TYR A 61 3.58 -14.54 19.26
C TYR A 61 3.38 -13.50 18.16
N GLY A 62 2.42 -12.59 18.36
CA GLY A 62 2.07 -11.54 17.41
C GLY A 62 2.93 -10.29 17.60
N VAL A 63 3.24 -9.59 16.51
CA VAL A 63 3.92 -8.30 16.54
C VAL A 63 3.15 -7.31 15.67
N ILE A 64 2.49 -6.36 16.32
CA ILE A 64 1.65 -5.33 15.69
C ILE A 64 2.27 -3.94 15.84
N GLY A 65 1.76 -3.01 15.05
CA GLY A 65 2.19 -1.62 15.03
C GLY A 65 2.14 -1.04 13.62
N ARG A 66 2.21 0.29 13.54
CA ARG A 66 2.11 1.05 12.29
C ARG A 66 3.30 0.79 11.36
N ASN A 67 3.21 1.28 10.12
CA ASN A 67 4.36 1.29 9.21
C ASN A 67 5.48 2.14 9.82
N GLY A 68 6.73 1.70 9.64
CA GLY A 68 7.89 2.32 10.27
C GLY A 68 8.10 2.02 11.76
N SER A 69 7.22 1.29 12.46
CA SER A 69 7.34 1.06 13.92
C SER A 69 8.47 0.12 14.35
N GLY A 70 9.18 -0.49 13.40
CA GLY A 70 10.29 -1.41 13.65
C GLY A 70 9.99 -2.90 13.41
N LYS A 71 8.74 -3.29 13.07
CA LYS A 71 8.32 -4.70 12.89
C LYS A 71 9.28 -5.55 12.04
N SER A 72 9.51 -5.17 10.78
CA SER A 72 10.41 -5.91 9.87
C SER A 72 11.89 -5.81 10.28
N THR A 73 12.27 -4.82 11.10
CA THR A 73 13.62 -4.76 11.70
C THR A 73 13.76 -5.78 12.82
N LEU A 74 12.78 -5.88 13.72
CA LEU A 74 12.70 -6.92 14.75
C LEU A 74 12.80 -8.31 14.11
N LEU A 75 12.01 -8.53 13.06
CA LEU A 75 11.97 -9.82 12.38
C LEU A 75 13.31 -10.13 11.68
N LYS A 76 13.95 -9.17 11.00
CA LYS A 76 15.30 -9.32 10.42
C LYS A 76 16.41 -9.55 11.47
N LEU A 77 16.21 -9.16 12.72
CA LEU A 77 17.12 -9.46 13.83
C LEU A 77 16.91 -10.89 14.34
N VAL A 78 15.66 -11.33 14.52
CA VAL A 78 15.32 -12.72 14.91
C VAL A 78 15.71 -13.73 13.82
N ALA A 79 15.58 -13.36 12.55
CA ALA A 79 16.04 -14.16 11.41
C ALA A 79 17.57 -14.25 11.28
N GLY A 80 18.33 -13.47 12.06
CA GLY A 80 19.79 -13.41 11.96
C GLY A 80 20.35 -12.68 10.74
N ILE A 81 19.48 -12.14 9.86
CA ILE A 81 19.85 -11.38 8.65
C ILE A 81 20.63 -10.11 9.01
N THR A 82 20.29 -9.48 10.14
CA THR A 82 21.07 -8.35 10.66
C THR A 82 21.41 -8.53 12.14
N LYS A 83 22.49 -7.88 12.58
CA LYS A 83 22.88 -7.83 14.00
C LYS A 83 22.33 -6.57 14.68
N PRO A 84 22.01 -6.62 15.99
CA PRO A 84 21.65 -5.44 16.77
C PRO A 84 22.83 -4.45 16.85
N THR A 85 22.54 -3.18 17.12
CA THR A 85 23.57 -2.16 17.39
C THR A 85 24.00 -2.19 18.85
N HIS A 86 23.04 -2.38 19.77
CA HIS A 86 23.26 -2.64 21.19
C HIS A 86 22.26 -3.70 21.68
N GLY A 87 22.54 -4.32 22.84
CA GLY A 87 21.77 -5.45 23.35
C GLY A 87 22.15 -6.78 22.70
N SER A 88 21.36 -7.83 22.95
CA SER A 88 21.59 -9.16 22.38
C SER A 88 20.29 -9.83 21.91
N VAL A 89 20.41 -10.68 20.89
CA VAL A 89 19.33 -11.51 20.36
C VAL A 89 19.79 -12.96 20.41
N ARG A 90 19.04 -13.81 21.12
CA ARG A 90 19.28 -15.24 21.23
C ARG A 90 18.08 -16.00 20.66
N VAL A 91 18.36 -16.96 19.77
CA VAL A 91 17.35 -17.76 19.09
C VAL A 91 17.71 -19.24 19.23
N ASN A 92 16.81 -20.02 19.82
CA ASN A 92 17.09 -21.37 20.31
C ASN A 92 16.38 -22.44 19.46
N GLY A 93 16.67 -22.50 18.16
CA GLY A 93 16.13 -23.51 17.25
C GLY A 93 16.43 -23.19 15.80
N ARG A 94 16.04 -24.08 14.89
CA ARG A 94 16.06 -23.82 13.44
C ARG A 94 14.95 -22.83 13.10
N VAL A 95 15.33 -21.72 12.49
CA VAL A 95 14.43 -20.67 12.01
C VAL A 95 14.11 -20.92 10.54
N SER A 96 12.83 -20.91 10.18
CA SER A 96 12.39 -20.66 8.79
C SER A 96 11.67 -19.32 8.76
N ALA A 97 11.91 -18.51 7.73
CA ALA A 97 11.49 -17.11 7.71
C ALA A 97 10.84 -16.75 6.36
N LEU A 98 9.53 -16.49 6.39
CA LEU A 98 8.69 -16.23 5.20
C LEU A 98 8.74 -14.77 4.74
N ILE A 99 9.88 -14.09 4.97
CA ILE A 99 10.07 -12.64 4.74
C ILE A 99 10.28 -12.32 3.27
N GLU A 100 10.98 -13.24 2.59
CA GLU A 100 11.44 -13.08 1.22
C GLU A 100 11.17 -14.42 0.52
N LEU A 101 9.88 -14.74 0.29
CA LEU A 101 9.49 -15.97 -0.42
C LEU A 101 10.15 -16.01 -1.80
N GLY A 102 10.77 -17.14 -2.13
CA GLY A 102 11.54 -17.28 -3.36
C GLY A 102 12.90 -16.60 -3.34
N ALA A 103 13.36 -16.01 -2.23
CA ALA A 103 14.75 -15.58 -2.10
C ALA A 103 15.71 -16.75 -2.39
N GLY A 104 16.67 -16.51 -3.27
CA GLY A 104 17.56 -17.56 -3.78
C GLY A 104 16.99 -18.38 -4.94
N PHE A 105 15.77 -18.13 -5.42
CA PHE A 105 15.32 -18.65 -6.70
C PHE A 105 16.08 -17.99 -7.85
N HIS A 106 16.56 -18.82 -8.78
CA HIS A 106 17.27 -18.42 -9.97
C HIS A 106 16.30 -18.44 -11.18
N PRO A 107 16.12 -17.32 -11.92
CA PRO A 107 15.06 -17.19 -12.92
C PRO A 107 15.26 -18.11 -14.15
N GLU A 108 16.50 -18.40 -14.52
CA GLU A 108 16.84 -19.18 -15.72
C GLU A 108 16.73 -20.71 -15.56
N ILE A 109 16.45 -21.23 -14.37
CA ILE A 109 16.37 -22.69 -14.11
C ILE A 109 14.96 -23.09 -13.68
N SER A 110 14.67 -24.39 -13.73
CA SER A 110 13.33 -24.93 -13.45
C SER A 110 12.85 -24.68 -12.01
N GLY A 111 11.54 -24.69 -11.79
CA GLY A 111 10.97 -24.74 -10.44
C GLY A 111 11.50 -25.91 -9.61
N ARG A 112 11.69 -27.09 -10.23
CA ARG A 112 12.30 -28.28 -9.62
C ARG A 112 13.67 -27.96 -9.04
N GLU A 113 14.59 -27.43 -9.85
CA GLU A 113 15.93 -27.08 -9.40
C GLU A 113 15.91 -26.01 -8.31
N ASN A 114 14.98 -25.06 -8.41
CA ASN A 114 14.75 -24.02 -7.41
C ASN A 114 14.25 -24.55 -6.07
N VAL A 115 13.38 -25.57 -6.04
CA VAL A 115 12.99 -26.30 -4.81
C VAL A 115 14.21 -26.91 -4.14
N PHE A 116 15.11 -27.54 -4.91
CA PHE A 116 16.35 -28.12 -4.37
C PHE A 116 17.31 -27.07 -3.82
N ILE A 117 17.54 -25.97 -4.55
CA ILE A 117 18.43 -24.90 -4.11
C ILE A 117 17.88 -24.21 -2.86
N ASN A 118 16.61 -23.79 -2.87
CA ASN A 118 16.01 -23.07 -1.75
C ASN A 118 15.86 -23.97 -0.51
N GLY A 119 15.48 -25.25 -0.68
CA GLY A 119 15.47 -26.22 0.42
C GLY A 119 16.85 -26.38 1.09
N ILE A 120 17.94 -26.44 0.31
CA ILE A 120 19.31 -26.49 0.83
C ILE A 120 19.68 -25.18 1.55
N MET A 121 19.31 -24.01 1.01
CA MET A 121 19.53 -22.72 1.68
C MET A 121 18.79 -22.63 3.03
N LEU A 122 17.60 -23.21 3.12
CA LEU A 122 16.81 -23.32 4.36
C LEU A 122 17.26 -24.46 5.29
N GLY A 123 18.36 -25.15 4.97
CA GLY A 123 19.01 -26.13 5.84
C GLY A 123 18.50 -27.57 5.74
N LEU A 124 17.78 -27.92 4.67
CA LEU A 124 17.43 -29.30 4.35
C LEU A 124 18.59 -30.03 3.66
N SER A 125 18.72 -31.35 3.91
CA SER A 125 19.58 -32.18 3.08
C SER A 125 18.87 -32.52 1.76
N ARG A 126 19.64 -32.86 0.71
CA ARG A 126 19.08 -33.31 -0.57
C ARG A 126 18.07 -34.46 -0.41
N ARG A 127 18.28 -35.35 0.57
CA ARG A 127 17.38 -36.47 0.88
C ARG A 127 16.08 -36.02 1.53
N ASP A 128 16.11 -35.00 2.40
CA ASP A 128 14.89 -34.44 2.99
C ASP A 128 14.01 -33.78 1.91
N ILE A 129 14.65 -33.15 0.92
CA ILE A 129 13.97 -32.52 -0.22
C ILE A 129 13.40 -33.60 -1.14
N GLU A 130 14.18 -34.62 -1.50
CA GLU A 130 13.70 -35.77 -2.29
C GLU A 130 12.47 -36.45 -1.67
N GLN A 131 12.41 -36.56 -0.34
CA GLN A 131 11.28 -37.16 0.38
C GLN A 131 10.03 -36.28 0.44
N ARG A 132 10.16 -34.96 0.30
CA ARG A 132 9.07 -33.97 0.41
C ARG A 132 8.74 -33.32 -0.93
N PHE A 133 9.42 -33.70 -2.00
CA PHE A 133 9.34 -33.00 -3.28
C PHE A 133 7.91 -33.01 -3.83
N ASP A 134 7.27 -34.18 -3.86
CA ASP A 134 5.92 -34.33 -4.39
C ASP A 134 4.90 -33.56 -3.51
N GLU A 135 5.04 -33.61 -2.18
CA GLU A 135 4.21 -32.82 -1.23
C GLU A 135 4.36 -31.31 -1.44
N ILE A 136 5.57 -30.82 -1.73
CA ILE A 136 5.85 -29.41 -2.03
C ILE A 136 5.16 -28.98 -3.34
N VAL A 137 5.22 -29.83 -4.37
CA VAL A 137 4.62 -29.53 -5.69
C VAL A 137 3.10 -29.56 -5.64
N GLU A 138 2.51 -30.57 -4.98
CA GLU A 138 1.06 -30.69 -4.74
C GLU A 138 0.53 -29.53 -3.89
N PHE A 139 1.25 -29.14 -2.83
CA PHE A 139 0.87 -27.98 -2.03
C PHE A 139 0.88 -26.69 -2.86
N ALA A 140 1.89 -26.51 -3.72
CA ALA A 140 2.05 -25.33 -4.58
C ALA A 140 1.07 -25.28 -5.76
N GLU A 141 0.45 -26.40 -6.13
CA GLU A 141 -0.35 -26.59 -7.38
C GLU A 141 0.49 -26.30 -8.63
N MET A 142 1.68 -26.92 -8.70
CA MET A 142 2.72 -26.63 -9.70
C MET A 142 3.07 -27.83 -10.59
N GLU A 143 2.29 -28.91 -10.57
CA GLU A 143 2.56 -30.20 -11.22
C GLU A 143 2.91 -30.06 -12.71
N GLU A 144 2.16 -29.24 -13.45
CA GLU A 144 2.37 -29.01 -14.89
C GLU A 144 3.53 -28.04 -15.20
N PHE A 145 3.90 -27.19 -14.23
CA PHE A 145 4.83 -26.07 -14.42
C PHE A 145 6.18 -26.26 -13.73
N ILE A 146 6.34 -27.28 -12.88
CA ILE A 146 7.52 -27.44 -12.02
C ILE A 146 8.83 -27.58 -12.80
N ASP A 147 8.78 -28.16 -14.00
CA ASP A 147 9.96 -28.33 -14.87
C ASP A 147 10.19 -27.12 -15.82
N ALA A 148 9.29 -26.13 -15.84
CA ALA A 148 9.47 -24.88 -16.59
C ALA A 148 10.36 -23.87 -15.82
N PRO A 149 11.14 -23.02 -16.50
CA PRO A 149 11.99 -22.01 -15.86
C PRO A 149 11.18 -21.00 -15.03
N VAL A 150 11.66 -20.66 -13.84
CA VAL A 150 10.93 -19.79 -12.90
C VAL A 150 10.63 -18.39 -13.45
N LYS A 151 11.41 -17.89 -14.42
CA LYS A 151 11.10 -16.63 -15.12
C LYS A 151 9.80 -16.64 -15.93
N THR A 152 9.23 -17.81 -16.23
CA THR A 152 7.94 -17.92 -16.93
C THR A 152 6.76 -18.03 -15.95
N TYR A 153 7.00 -17.97 -14.64
CA TYR A 153 5.97 -18.06 -13.62
C TYR A 153 5.28 -16.71 -13.43
N SER A 154 3.97 -16.76 -13.14
CA SER A 154 3.29 -15.59 -12.57
C SER A 154 3.83 -15.28 -11.17
N SER A 155 3.62 -14.06 -10.69
CA SER A 155 3.93 -13.68 -9.30
C SER A 155 3.28 -14.61 -8.29
N GLY A 156 2.04 -15.04 -8.54
CA GLY A 156 1.33 -16.04 -7.75
C GLY A 156 2.07 -17.37 -7.70
N MET A 157 2.38 -17.97 -8.86
CA MET A 157 3.12 -19.24 -8.95
C MET A 157 4.49 -19.19 -8.26
N TYR A 158 5.23 -18.10 -8.44
CA TYR A 158 6.52 -17.85 -7.80
C TYR A 158 6.39 -17.86 -6.26
N MET A 159 5.43 -17.09 -5.72
CA MET A 159 5.21 -17.00 -4.28
C MET A 159 4.65 -18.30 -3.70
N ARG A 160 3.72 -18.99 -4.39
CA ARG A 160 3.19 -20.30 -3.98
C ARG A 160 4.31 -21.33 -3.80
N LEU A 161 5.21 -21.45 -4.79
CA LEU A 161 6.33 -22.38 -4.71
C LEU A 161 7.30 -22.01 -3.59
N GLY A 162 7.63 -20.71 -3.44
CA GLY A 162 8.48 -20.23 -2.35
C GLY A 162 7.89 -20.52 -0.96
N PHE A 163 6.58 -20.32 -0.79
CA PHE A 163 5.87 -20.67 0.45
C PHE A 163 5.87 -22.18 0.69
N ALA A 164 5.53 -22.98 -0.32
CA ALA A 164 5.45 -24.42 -0.25
C ALA A 164 6.78 -25.04 0.22
N VAL A 165 7.91 -24.62 -0.34
CA VAL A 165 9.24 -25.08 0.14
C VAL A 165 9.42 -24.71 1.61
N ALA A 166 9.20 -23.45 1.98
CA ALA A 166 9.50 -22.95 3.31
C ALA A 166 8.66 -23.57 4.44
N VAL A 167 7.41 -23.98 4.17
CA VAL A 167 6.56 -24.72 5.14
C VAL A 167 6.82 -26.22 5.19
N HIS A 168 7.55 -26.80 4.23
CA HIS A 168 7.99 -28.20 4.28
C HIS A 168 9.40 -28.36 4.87
N VAL A 169 10.04 -27.29 5.35
CA VAL A 169 11.35 -27.33 6.05
C VAL A 169 11.26 -27.97 7.46
N ASP A 170 10.07 -27.93 8.08
CA ASP A 170 9.83 -28.29 9.49
C ASP A 170 10.70 -27.53 10.52
N PRO A 171 10.58 -26.19 10.60
CA PRO A 171 11.35 -25.37 11.53
C PRO A 171 10.97 -25.61 13.00
N ASP A 172 11.80 -25.15 13.94
CA ASP A 172 11.45 -25.03 15.36
C ASP A 172 10.75 -23.69 15.65
N ILE A 173 11.11 -22.67 14.86
CA ILE A 173 10.64 -21.28 14.94
C ILE A 173 10.29 -20.82 13.51
N LEU A 174 9.04 -20.46 13.28
CA LEU A 174 8.54 -19.95 12.01
C LEU A 174 8.29 -18.45 12.10
N LEU A 175 8.99 -17.66 11.31
CA LEU A 175 8.77 -16.21 11.21
C LEU A 175 7.90 -15.91 10.00
N VAL A 176 6.88 -15.09 10.20
CA VAL A 176 5.88 -14.71 9.19
C VAL A 176 5.81 -13.20 9.14
N ASP A 177 5.92 -12.60 7.95
CA ASP A 177 5.89 -11.14 7.75
C ASP A 177 4.84 -10.78 6.69
N GLU A 178 3.59 -10.54 7.10
CA GLU A 178 2.45 -10.04 6.27
C GLU A 178 2.07 -10.87 5.01
N VAL A 179 2.83 -11.90 4.69
CA VAL A 179 2.82 -12.76 3.49
C VAL A 179 1.68 -13.80 3.46
N LEU A 180 0.72 -13.70 4.37
CA LEU A 180 -0.42 -14.64 4.44
C LEU A 180 -1.58 -14.30 3.48
N ALA A 181 -1.44 -13.20 2.73
CA ALA A 181 -2.28 -12.84 1.58
C ALA A 181 -1.58 -13.15 0.24
N VAL A 182 -0.91 -14.30 0.14
CA VAL A 182 -0.22 -14.76 -1.08
C VAL A 182 -1.11 -15.69 -1.89
N GLY A 183 -1.21 -15.42 -3.20
CA GLY A 183 -2.01 -16.22 -4.13
C GLY A 183 -3.48 -15.82 -4.12
N ASP A 184 -4.35 -16.79 -4.36
CA ASP A 184 -5.81 -16.66 -4.24
C ASP A 184 -6.32 -17.08 -2.85
N GLU A 185 -7.63 -16.98 -2.66
CA GLU A 185 -8.33 -17.34 -1.43
C GLU A 185 -8.16 -18.83 -1.06
N GLY A 186 -8.12 -19.74 -2.04
CA GLY A 186 -7.93 -21.17 -1.82
C GLY A 186 -6.52 -21.50 -1.31
N PHE A 187 -5.49 -20.92 -1.93
CA PHE A 187 -4.12 -21.06 -1.45
C PHE A 187 -3.92 -20.40 -0.08
N SER A 188 -4.56 -19.25 0.16
CA SER A 188 -4.54 -18.57 1.47
C SER A 188 -5.12 -19.45 2.59
N LEU A 189 -6.21 -20.19 2.32
CA LEU A 189 -6.78 -21.16 3.25
C LEU A 189 -5.81 -22.34 3.52
N LYS A 190 -5.19 -22.92 2.48
CA LYS A 190 -4.13 -23.94 2.63
C LYS A 190 -2.98 -23.46 3.53
N CYS A 191 -2.58 -22.19 3.39
CA CYS A 191 -1.56 -21.57 4.23
C CYS A 191 -2.00 -21.54 5.71
N LEU A 192 -3.22 -21.04 6.00
CA LEU A 192 -3.78 -20.95 7.35
C LEU A 192 -3.89 -22.32 8.04
N ASP A 193 -4.31 -23.36 7.31
CA ASP A 193 -4.36 -24.73 7.83
C ASP A 193 -2.96 -25.24 8.21
N LYS A 194 -1.92 -24.88 7.45
CA LYS A 194 -0.52 -25.22 7.77
C LYS A 194 -0.02 -24.49 9.02
N PHE A 195 -0.40 -23.23 9.25
CA PHE A 195 -0.12 -22.55 10.53
C PHE A 195 -0.84 -23.21 11.71
N ALA A 196 -2.09 -23.61 11.54
CA ALA A 196 -2.84 -24.35 12.56
C ALA A 196 -2.25 -25.75 12.83
N GLU A 197 -1.67 -26.42 11.82
CA GLU A 197 -0.87 -27.64 12.00
C GLU A 197 0.39 -27.35 12.83
N PHE A 198 1.19 -26.35 12.47
CA PHE A 198 2.42 -26.00 13.21
C PHE A 198 2.15 -25.62 14.68
N LYS A 199 1.09 -24.85 14.95
CA LYS A 199 0.66 -24.52 16.32
C LYS A 199 0.28 -25.78 17.10
N ARG A 200 -0.52 -26.69 16.51
CA ARG A 200 -0.87 -27.99 17.13
C ARG A 200 0.36 -28.88 17.39
N ARG A 201 1.40 -28.78 16.55
CA ARG A 201 2.67 -29.50 16.69
C ARG A 201 3.65 -28.83 17.67
N GLY A 202 3.24 -27.76 18.35
CA GLY A 202 4.04 -27.08 19.37
C GLY A 202 5.27 -26.34 18.80
N LYS A 203 5.24 -25.96 17.52
CA LYS A 203 6.26 -25.09 16.93
C LYS A 203 6.05 -23.66 17.41
N THR A 204 7.13 -22.89 17.51
CA THR A 204 7.04 -21.47 17.88
C THR A 204 6.75 -20.65 16.62
N ILE A 205 5.83 -19.69 16.68
CA ILE A 205 5.49 -18.85 15.53
C ILE A 205 5.69 -17.39 15.95
N LEU A 206 6.40 -16.59 15.15
CA LEU A 206 6.46 -15.13 15.28
C LEU A 206 5.73 -14.53 14.09
N LEU A 207 4.54 -13.96 14.32
CA LEU A 207 3.70 -13.36 13.30
C LEU A 207 3.84 -11.83 13.37
N VAL A 208 4.56 -11.23 12.42
CA VAL A 208 4.44 -9.82 12.10
C VAL A 208 3.25 -9.64 11.16
N SER A 209 2.29 -8.81 11.56
CA SER A 209 1.11 -8.52 10.74
C SER A 209 0.50 -7.16 11.06
N HIS A 210 0.02 -6.47 10.02
CA HIS A 210 -0.95 -5.37 10.18
C HIS A 210 -2.39 -5.88 10.31
N GLY A 211 -2.67 -7.14 9.91
CA GLY A 211 -3.97 -7.79 10.03
C GLY A 211 -4.30 -8.21 11.46
N LEU A 212 -4.92 -7.31 12.22
CA LEU A 212 -5.17 -7.45 13.66
C LEU A 212 -6.02 -8.68 14.00
N SER A 213 -7.06 -8.97 13.20
CA SER A 213 -7.95 -10.13 13.39
C SER A 213 -7.21 -11.47 13.35
N MET A 214 -6.14 -11.57 12.56
CA MET A 214 -5.27 -12.74 12.50
C MET A 214 -4.43 -12.89 13.77
N VAL A 215 -3.93 -11.79 14.31
CA VAL A 215 -3.19 -11.77 15.58
C VAL A 215 -4.11 -12.19 16.73
N GLU A 216 -5.33 -11.65 16.82
CA GLU A 216 -6.31 -12.04 17.86
C GLU A 216 -6.75 -13.52 17.78
N ARG A 217 -6.76 -14.10 16.58
CA ARG A 217 -7.28 -15.46 16.34
C ARG A 217 -6.21 -16.55 16.43
N PHE A 218 -4.96 -16.25 16.05
CA PHE A 218 -3.89 -17.24 15.95
C PHE A 218 -2.77 -17.07 16.98
N CYS A 219 -2.56 -15.89 17.54
CA CYS A 219 -1.53 -15.69 18.58
C CYS A 219 -2.06 -16.03 19.99
N ASP A 220 -1.14 -16.37 20.88
CA ASP A 220 -1.39 -16.59 22.32
C ASP A 220 -0.93 -15.38 23.15
N GLU A 221 0.09 -14.66 22.65
CA GLU A 221 0.56 -13.37 23.17
C GLU A 221 0.84 -12.42 22.00
N ALA A 222 0.80 -11.11 22.24
CA ALA A 222 1.15 -10.09 21.27
C ALA A 222 2.04 -8.99 21.86
N LEU A 223 2.79 -8.34 20.99
CA LEU A 223 3.65 -7.18 21.20
C LEU A 223 3.17 -6.03 20.31
N TRP A 224 2.96 -4.85 20.89
CA TRP A 224 2.77 -3.61 20.15
C TRP A 224 4.08 -2.80 20.15
N LEU A 225 4.63 -2.61 18.95
CA LEU A 225 5.75 -1.70 18.67
C LEU A 225 5.27 -0.38 18.09
N GLU A 226 5.90 0.71 18.52
CA GLU A 226 5.66 2.06 17.98
C GLU A 226 6.96 2.87 18.02
N ALA A 227 7.30 3.55 16.93
CA ALA A 227 8.54 4.33 16.78
C ALA A 227 9.86 3.60 17.18
N GLY A 228 9.84 2.25 17.19
CA GLY A 228 10.95 1.41 17.63
C GLY A 228 10.94 1.03 19.12
N ASP A 229 10.04 1.59 19.93
CA ASP A 229 9.86 1.26 21.36
C ASP A 229 8.74 0.21 21.57
N ARG A 230 8.81 -0.51 22.69
CA ARG A 230 7.77 -1.45 23.14
C ARG A 230 6.68 -0.70 23.92
N ARG A 231 5.50 -0.51 23.33
CA ARG A 231 4.35 0.13 23.98
C ARG A 231 3.58 -0.80 24.91
N ALA A 232 3.24 -2.01 24.44
CA ALA A 232 2.47 -2.98 25.21
C ALA A 232 2.84 -4.43 24.85
N THR A 233 2.58 -5.37 25.76
CA THR A 233 2.67 -6.81 25.51
C THR A 233 1.67 -7.57 26.39
N GLY A 234 1.22 -8.74 25.96
CA GLY A 234 0.32 -9.62 26.72
C GLY A 234 -0.76 -10.25 25.85
N ASP A 235 -1.97 -10.39 26.39
CA ASP A 235 -3.13 -10.93 25.67
C ASP A 235 -3.37 -10.22 24.32
N PRO A 236 -3.49 -10.95 23.19
CA PRO A 236 -3.64 -10.38 21.86
C PRO A 236 -4.80 -9.40 21.73
N LYS A 237 -5.98 -9.73 22.27
CA LYS A 237 -7.18 -8.88 22.14
C LYS A 237 -7.01 -7.57 22.90
N ARG A 238 -6.48 -7.63 24.12
CA ARG A 238 -6.16 -6.43 24.89
C ARG A 238 -5.13 -5.55 24.19
N VAL A 239 -4.06 -6.14 23.64
CA VAL A 239 -2.99 -5.40 22.95
C VAL A 239 -3.52 -4.76 21.66
N VAL A 240 -4.38 -5.47 20.91
CA VAL A 240 -5.07 -4.96 19.71
C VAL A 240 -6.04 -3.82 20.06
N GLN A 241 -6.84 -3.95 21.12
CA GLN A 241 -7.73 -2.88 21.59
C GLN A 241 -6.98 -1.62 22.01
N MET A 242 -5.84 -1.78 22.71
CA MET A 242 -4.98 -0.65 23.08
C MET A 242 -4.38 0.05 21.85
N TYR A 243 -3.97 -0.72 20.84
CA TYR A 243 -3.47 -0.18 19.57
C TYR A 243 -4.56 0.56 18.78
N LEU A 244 -5.77 0.01 18.69
CA LEU A 244 -6.90 0.64 18.00
C LEU A 244 -7.31 1.97 18.65
N ALA A 245 -7.38 2.02 19.98
CA ALA A 245 -7.71 3.26 20.69
C ALA A 245 -6.65 4.37 20.51
N ASP A 246 -5.37 4.01 20.39
CA ASP A 246 -4.27 4.95 20.09
C ASP A 246 -4.32 5.47 18.63
N VAL A 247 -4.68 4.60 17.68
CA VAL A 247 -4.93 4.99 16.29
C VAL A 247 -6.11 5.96 16.22
N GLU A 248 -7.24 5.60 16.84
CA GLU A 248 -8.46 6.43 16.88
C GLU A 248 -8.21 7.80 17.52
N GLN A 249 -7.49 7.87 18.65
CA GLN A 249 -7.16 9.14 19.28
C GLN A 249 -6.30 10.02 18.37
N LEU A 250 -5.29 9.47 17.70
CA LEU A 250 -4.45 10.28 16.80
C LEU A 250 -5.21 10.70 15.53
N GLU A 251 -6.07 9.85 14.98
CA GLU A 251 -6.95 10.24 13.87
C GLU A 251 -7.85 11.42 14.27
N ASP A 252 -8.42 11.41 15.48
CA ASP A 252 -9.20 12.54 16.01
C ASP A 252 -8.37 13.83 16.19
N GLU A 253 -7.13 13.73 16.69
CA GLU A 253 -6.22 14.87 16.83
C GLU A 253 -5.82 15.47 15.46
N LEU A 254 -5.58 14.62 14.46
CA LEU A 254 -5.23 15.03 13.10
C LEU A 254 -6.42 15.66 12.36
N LEU A 255 -7.63 15.08 12.49
CA LEU A 255 -8.86 15.64 11.91
C LEU A 255 -9.19 17.00 12.53
N ALA A 256 -9.12 17.12 13.86
CA ALA A 256 -9.35 18.40 14.54
C ALA A 256 -8.33 19.48 14.12
N ALA A 257 -7.07 19.11 13.88
CA ALA A 257 -6.05 20.02 13.36
C ALA A 257 -6.30 20.43 11.90
N ALA A 258 -6.81 19.52 11.06
CA ALA A 258 -7.18 19.81 9.68
C ALA A 258 -8.39 20.77 9.61
N ASP A 259 -9.44 20.51 10.40
CA ASP A 259 -10.63 21.36 10.50
C ASP A 259 -10.26 22.78 10.98
N ALA A 260 -9.42 22.88 12.01
CA ALA A 260 -8.93 24.17 12.51
C ALA A 260 -8.13 24.94 11.44
N LYS A 261 -7.32 24.24 10.64
CA LYS A 261 -6.56 24.85 9.53
C LYS A 261 -7.48 25.32 8.40
N ALA A 262 -8.49 24.52 8.03
CA ALA A 262 -9.47 24.85 7.00
C ALA A 262 -10.34 26.06 7.40
N GLN A 263 -10.79 26.12 8.66
CA GLN A 263 -11.51 27.26 9.22
C GLN A 263 -10.64 28.52 9.26
N ALA A 264 -9.35 28.41 9.58
CA ALA A 264 -8.42 29.54 9.56
C ALA A 264 -8.21 30.10 8.15
N SER A 265 -8.08 29.25 7.12
CA SER A 265 -8.02 29.71 5.72
C SER A 265 -9.33 30.38 5.27
N ALA A 266 -10.48 29.80 5.62
CA ALA A 266 -11.78 30.38 5.26
C ALA A 266 -12.04 31.75 5.92
N GLN A 267 -11.52 31.97 7.13
CA GLN A 267 -11.59 33.27 7.81
C GLN A 267 -10.60 34.31 7.24
N ALA A 268 -9.45 33.86 6.71
CA ALA A 268 -8.51 34.76 6.04
C ALA A 268 -9.12 35.35 4.76
N ASP A 269 -9.66 34.49 3.88
CA ASP A 269 -10.29 34.91 2.61
C ASP A 269 -11.58 35.72 2.82
N GLY A 270 -12.26 35.55 3.96
CA GLY A 270 -13.45 36.32 4.33
C GLY A 270 -13.19 37.77 4.78
N SER A 271 -11.92 38.19 4.91
CA SER A 271 -11.54 39.49 5.50
C SER A 271 -10.89 40.50 4.53
N GLY A 272 -11.12 40.33 3.22
CA GLY A 272 -10.72 41.29 2.18
C GLY A 272 -11.51 42.61 2.24
N GLN A 273 -11.16 43.50 3.19
CA GLN A 273 -11.70 44.87 3.21
C GLN A 273 -11.23 45.66 1.99
N VAL A 274 -12.18 46.41 1.41
CA VAL A 274 -11.92 47.39 0.35
C VAL A 274 -10.97 48.47 0.88
N GLY A 275 -9.73 48.49 0.38
CA GLY A 275 -8.71 49.49 0.68
C GLY A 275 -8.17 50.11 -0.61
N GLU A 276 -8.27 51.44 -0.72
CA GLU A 276 -7.91 52.20 -1.92
C GLU A 276 -6.40 52.22 -2.19
N SER A 277 -6.00 52.18 -3.46
CA SER A 277 -4.62 52.49 -3.89
C SER A 277 -4.40 54.01 -4.00
N PRO A 278 -3.36 54.58 -3.37
CA PRO A 278 -2.80 55.87 -3.74
C PRO A 278 -1.59 55.71 -4.67
N ASN A 279 -1.44 56.64 -5.62
CA ASN A 279 -0.27 56.78 -6.49
C ASN A 279 1.05 56.98 -5.72
N ASP A 280 2.17 56.60 -6.36
CA ASP A 280 3.48 57.23 -6.09
C ASP A 280 4.28 57.45 -7.40
N PRO A 281 4.97 58.60 -7.60
CA PRO A 281 5.68 58.92 -8.85
C PRO A 281 7.22 58.96 -8.77
N LYS A 282 7.87 58.47 -9.85
CA LYS A 282 9.17 58.88 -10.43
C LYS A 282 10.49 58.88 -9.59
N GLY A 283 11.30 57.83 -9.81
CA GLY A 283 12.74 57.89 -10.22
C GLY A 283 13.82 58.36 -9.22
N PRO A 284 15.13 58.28 -9.57
CA PRO A 284 15.74 57.93 -10.87
C PRO A 284 16.84 56.82 -10.88
N GLU A 285 17.32 56.53 -12.11
CA GLU A 285 18.48 55.72 -12.60
C GLU A 285 19.89 56.16 -12.12
N PRO A 286 21.05 55.56 -12.56
CA PRO A 286 21.34 54.55 -13.62
C PRO A 286 22.09 53.29 -13.10
N ALA A 287 22.73 52.36 -13.85
CA ALA A 287 23.20 52.21 -15.25
C ALA A 287 23.43 50.68 -15.57
N ALA A 288 24.14 50.20 -16.60
CA ALA A 288 24.12 50.31 -18.08
C ALA A 288 25.28 49.45 -18.66
N GLU A 289 25.03 48.60 -19.68
CA GLU A 289 25.91 48.08 -20.79
C GLU A 289 25.39 46.68 -21.26
N GLN A 290 24.83 46.49 -22.47
CA GLN A 290 25.44 46.33 -23.82
C GLN A 290 26.28 45.02 -23.97
N ALA A 291 26.22 44.21 -25.04
CA ALA A 291 25.52 44.24 -26.35
C ALA A 291 25.26 42.78 -26.88
N VAL A 292 24.11 42.45 -27.50
CA VAL A 292 23.74 42.41 -28.96
C VAL A 292 24.51 41.41 -29.88
N VAL A 293 23.74 40.69 -30.73
CA VAL A 293 24.04 40.06 -32.06
C VAL A 293 24.24 38.52 -32.14
N SER A 294 23.28 37.85 -32.79
CA SER A 294 23.39 36.59 -33.56
C SER A 294 23.29 36.91 -35.08
N PRO A 295 23.32 35.98 -36.08
CA PRO A 295 23.54 34.52 -36.09
C PRO A 295 24.51 34.04 -37.22
N ALA A 296 24.60 32.73 -37.54
CA ALA A 296 24.31 32.14 -38.88
C ALA A 296 24.96 30.75 -39.21
N SER A 297 24.21 29.96 -40.01
CA SER A 297 24.62 29.01 -41.08
C SER A 297 25.35 27.67 -40.83
N GLU A 298 24.80 26.60 -41.44
CA GLU A 298 25.42 25.31 -41.82
C GLU A 298 26.37 25.49 -43.06
N PRO A 299 27.14 24.47 -43.54
CA PRO A 299 26.55 23.42 -44.42
C PRO A 299 27.27 22.04 -44.52
N ASP A 300 26.64 21.14 -45.31
CA ASP A 300 27.20 20.14 -46.26
C ASP A 300 27.51 18.65 -45.92
N ASN A 301 27.28 17.84 -46.97
CA ASN A 301 27.25 16.36 -47.12
C ASN A 301 28.62 15.80 -47.65
N PRO A 302 28.96 14.48 -47.76
CA PRO A 302 28.33 13.51 -48.71
C PRO A 302 28.38 11.95 -48.46
N LEU A 303 27.40 11.23 -49.04
CA LEU A 303 27.44 9.94 -49.81
C LEU A 303 27.93 8.56 -49.25
N ASP A 304 26.95 7.66 -49.02
CA ASP A 304 26.58 6.44 -49.82
C ASP A 304 27.22 5.00 -49.68
N GLU A 305 26.35 4.02 -50.00
CA GLU A 305 26.46 2.57 -50.32
C GLU A 305 27.02 1.51 -49.33
N THR A 306 26.15 0.59 -48.84
CA THR A 306 25.96 -0.78 -49.39
C THR A 306 24.97 -1.62 -48.55
N ALA A 307 24.34 -2.64 -49.15
CA ALA A 307 23.19 -3.36 -48.59
C ALA A 307 23.48 -4.78 -48.06
N SER A 308 22.69 -5.24 -47.09
CA SER A 308 22.24 -6.65 -47.00
C SER A 308 20.99 -6.77 -46.11
N ALA A 309 20.03 -7.60 -46.52
CA ALA A 309 18.77 -7.81 -45.80
C ALA A 309 18.90 -8.85 -44.67
N LEU A 310 18.09 -8.70 -43.62
CA LEU A 310 17.48 -9.77 -42.81
C LEU A 310 16.52 -9.12 -41.81
N GLU A 311 15.21 -9.42 -41.88
CA GLU A 311 14.27 -9.09 -40.80
C GLU A 311 14.55 -9.99 -39.58
N PRO A 312 14.36 -9.46 -38.37
CA PRO A 312 13.32 -10.07 -37.54
C PRO A 312 12.54 -9.08 -36.65
N ALA A 313 11.27 -9.44 -36.44
CA ALA A 313 10.42 -9.24 -35.25
C ALA A 313 10.44 -7.89 -34.49
N GLU A 314 9.25 -7.33 -34.31
CA GLU A 314 8.96 -6.16 -33.46
C GLU A 314 9.58 -6.29 -32.06
N GLN A 315 10.47 -5.35 -31.72
CA GLN A 315 10.94 -5.18 -30.35
C GLN A 315 9.85 -4.48 -29.54
N ALA A 316 9.38 -5.12 -28.46
CA ALA A 316 8.59 -4.45 -27.44
C ALA A 316 9.39 -3.27 -26.85
N PRO A 317 8.75 -2.14 -26.52
CA PRO A 317 9.43 -1.01 -25.91
C PRO A 317 10.04 -1.42 -24.55
N PRO A 318 11.20 -0.84 -24.16
CA PRO A 318 11.79 -1.11 -22.86
C PRO A 318 10.83 -0.70 -21.73
N PRO A 319 10.90 -1.36 -20.55
CA PRO A 319 10.11 -0.94 -19.40
C PRO A 319 10.49 0.49 -19.00
N PRO A 320 9.54 1.31 -18.53
CA PRO A 320 9.85 2.67 -18.08
C PRO A 320 10.85 2.61 -16.93
N GLU A 321 11.93 3.39 -17.06
CA GLU A 321 12.92 3.58 -15.99
C GLU A 321 12.23 4.26 -14.79
N GLY A 322 12.59 3.83 -13.57
CA GLY A 322 11.85 4.20 -12.36
C GLY A 322 11.84 5.70 -12.11
N GLU A 323 10.64 6.26 -11.90
CA GLU A 323 10.46 7.65 -11.53
C GLU A 323 11.16 7.94 -10.19
N HIS A 324 12.16 8.82 -10.23
CA HIS A 324 12.75 9.39 -9.03
C HIS A 324 11.79 10.42 -8.44
N ALA A 325 11.55 10.36 -7.12
CA ALA A 325 10.79 11.39 -6.42
C ALA A 325 11.53 12.74 -6.51
N GLU A 326 10.91 13.73 -7.15
CA GLU A 326 11.40 15.11 -7.15
C GLU A 326 11.18 15.74 -5.77
N VAL A 327 12.17 16.54 -5.34
CA VAL A 327 12.17 17.23 -4.04
C VAL A 327 12.01 18.72 -4.30
N ASP A 328 11.04 19.36 -3.64
CA ASP A 328 10.89 20.82 -3.66
C ASP A 328 12.04 21.46 -2.87
N GLU A 329 12.95 22.13 -3.58
CA GLU A 329 14.17 22.70 -3.03
C GLU A 329 13.92 23.97 -2.17
N GLU A 330 12.72 24.58 -2.20
CA GLU A 330 12.45 25.80 -1.43
C GLU A 330 11.96 25.54 0.00
N THR A 331 11.37 24.37 0.29
CA THR A 331 10.76 24.08 1.60
C THR A 331 11.38 22.92 2.36
N GLY A 332 12.11 22.00 1.70
CA GLY A 332 12.83 20.89 2.35
C GLY A 332 11.94 19.87 3.07
N LEU A 333 10.61 19.97 2.89
CA LEU A 333 9.60 19.07 3.44
C LEU A 333 9.11 18.13 2.35
N VAL A 334 9.02 16.83 2.65
CA VAL A 334 8.33 15.87 1.78
C VAL A 334 6.85 16.27 1.77
N ASN A 335 6.33 16.60 0.59
CA ASN A 335 4.97 17.12 0.44
C ASN A 335 3.93 16.01 0.68
N MET A 336 3.46 15.89 1.94
CA MET A 336 2.48 14.86 2.36
C MET A 336 1.09 14.98 1.72
N PHE A 337 0.84 15.99 0.87
CA PHE A 337 -0.47 16.25 0.26
C PHE A 337 -0.55 15.90 -1.24
N THR A 338 0.46 15.24 -1.80
CA THR A 338 0.38 14.61 -3.14
C THR A 338 0.83 13.15 -3.07
N ALA A 339 0.03 12.30 -2.42
CA ALA A 339 0.11 10.87 -2.60
C ALA A 339 -0.65 10.46 -3.89
N ASN A 340 0.09 10.13 -4.95
CA ASN A 340 -0.48 9.35 -6.07
C ASN A 340 -0.62 7.86 -5.72
N GLU A 341 -0.12 7.42 -4.55
CA GLU A 341 -0.37 6.08 -4.03
C GLU A 341 -1.87 5.90 -3.76
N GLY A 342 -2.52 5.02 -4.54
CA GLY A 342 -3.95 4.73 -4.45
C GLY A 342 -4.80 5.32 -5.58
N ARG A 343 -4.25 6.14 -6.49
CA ARG A 343 -4.98 6.62 -7.68
C ARG A 343 -4.40 6.05 -8.98
N TRP A 344 -5.26 5.53 -9.87
CA TRP A 344 -4.84 5.06 -11.19
C TRP A 344 -5.96 5.14 -12.24
N GLY A 345 -5.58 5.14 -13.52
CA GLY A 345 -6.52 5.08 -14.65
C GLY A 345 -5.99 5.82 -15.88
N SER A 346 -6.68 5.73 -17.01
CA SER A 346 -6.25 6.40 -18.26
C SER A 346 -6.52 7.91 -18.31
N GLY A 347 -7.30 8.46 -17.37
CA GLY A 347 -7.68 9.87 -17.31
C GLY A 347 -8.70 10.34 -18.35
N ALA A 348 -9.27 9.44 -19.17
CA ALA A 348 -10.24 9.81 -20.21
C ALA A 348 -11.54 10.39 -19.64
N VAL A 349 -11.99 9.84 -18.51
CA VAL A 349 -12.94 10.46 -17.56
C VAL A 349 -12.18 10.62 -16.25
N ARG A 350 -12.06 11.85 -15.75
CA ARG A 350 -11.31 12.20 -14.55
C ARG A 350 -12.23 12.63 -13.42
N ILE A 351 -11.98 12.18 -12.19
CA ILE A 351 -12.63 12.69 -10.99
C ILE A 351 -11.80 13.87 -10.48
N GLU A 352 -12.35 15.07 -10.56
CA GLU A 352 -11.66 16.33 -10.22
C GLU A 352 -11.77 16.63 -8.72
N GLU A 353 -12.93 16.34 -8.12
CA GLU A 353 -13.24 16.65 -6.72
C GLU A 353 -14.22 15.60 -6.18
N VAL A 354 -14.09 15.25 -4.90
CA VAL A 354 -15.04 14.39 -4.18
C VAL A 354 -15.33 15.04 -2.83
N THR A 355 -16.61 15.14 -2.49
CA THR A 355 -17.10 15.76 -1.26
C THR A 355 -18.10 14.84 -0.57
N LEU A 356 -18.12 14.90 0.76
CA LEU A 356 -19.06 14.17 1.61
C LEU A 356 -19.94 15.19 2.31
N GLU A 357 -21.25 15.11 2.09
CA GLU A 357 -22.23 16.07 2.62
C GLU A 357 -23.28 15.38 3.49
N GLY A 358 -23.49 15.91 4.69
CA GLY A 358 -24.60 15.53 5.58
C GLY A 358 -25.63 16.64 5.71
N ASP A 359 -26.58 16.48 6.64
CA ASP A 359 -27.65 17.46 6.86
C ASP A 359 -27.14 18.83 7.37
N GLN A 360 -25.89 18.93 7.82
CA GLN A 360 -25.21 20.18 8.21
C GLN A 360 -24.28 20.75 7.13
N GLY A 361 -24.27 20.18 5.92
CA GLY A 361 -23.36 20.53 4.83
C GLY A 361 -22.16 19.57 4.71
N ALA A 362 -21.10 20.02 4.05
CA ALA A 362 -19.89 19.22 3.85
C ALA A 362 -19.19 18.88 5.18
N GLY A 363 -18.79 17.62 5.37
CA GLY A 363 -18.15 17.16 6.60
C GLY A 363 -17.73 15.69 6.58
N HIS A 364 -16.89 15.32 7.55
CA HIS A 364 -16.31 13.98 7.67
C HIS A 364 -16.79 13.20 8.90
N VAL A 365 -17.72 13.76 9.69
CA VAL A 365 -18.27 13.12 10.90
C VAL A 365 -19.79 13.11 10.82
N PHE A 366 -20.35 11.90 10.87
CA PHE A 366 -21.77 11.61 10.76
C PHE A 366 -22.21 10.80 11.99
N HIS A 367 -23.52 10.72 12.24
CA HIS A 367 -24.10 9.79 13.20
C HIS A 367 -24.82 8.64 12.50
N THR A 368 -24.94 7.51 13.20
CA THR A 368 -25.77 6.39 12.72
C THR A 368 -27.20 6.88 12.51
N GLY A 369 -27.69 6.79 11.27
CA GLY A 369 -29.00 7.26 10.84
C GLY A 369 -29.03 8.64 10.17
N ASP A 370 -27.92 9.39 10.15
CA ASP A 370 -27.83 10.66 9.40
C ASP A 370 -27.93 10.40 7.89
N ARG A 371 -28.36 11.39 7.11
CA ARG A 371 -28.22 11.33 5.64
C ARG A 371 -26.78 11.63 5.23
N MET A 372 -26.26 10.92 4.22
CA MET A 372 -24.94 11.21 3.64
C MET A 372 -25.00 11.21 2.11
N THR A 373 -24.43 12.22 1.47
CA THR A 373 -24.29 12.30 0.01
C THR A 373 -22.82 12.33 -0.36
N ILE A 374 -22.39 11.37 -1.18
CA ILE A 374 -21.05 11.34 -1.78
C ILE A 374 -21.18 12.01 -3.15
N ARG A 375 -20.56 13.17 -3.35
CA ARG A 375 -20.65 13.95 -4.59
C ARG A 375 -19.29 13.98 -5.29
N MET A 376 -19.27 13.60 -6.56
CA MET A 376 -18.07 13.55 -7.41
C MET A 376 -18.22 14.51 -8.58
N LYS A 377 -17.32 15.48 -8.71
CA LYS A 377 -17.19 16.30 -9.93
C LYS A 377 -16.29 15.57 -10.90
N VAL A 378 -16.76 15.37 -12.12
CA VAL A 378 -16.09 14.55 -13.14
C VAL A 378 -15.90 15.33 -14.43
N ARG A 379 -14.82 15.09 -15.16
CA ARG A 379 -14.58 15.68 -16.48
C ARG A 379 -14.16 14.64 -17.49
N ALA A 380 -14.87 14.57 -18.62
CA ALA A 380 -14.44 13.83 -19.79
C ALA A 380 -13.80 14.78 -20.81
N ALA A 381 -12.52 14.53 -21.14
CA ALA A 381 -11.76 15.37 -22.07
C ALA A 381 -12.21 15.24 -23.53
N GLN A 382 -12.77 14.08 -23.87
CA GLN A 382 -13.49 13.79 -25.11
C GLN A 382 -14.82 13.12 -24.76
N PRO A 383 -15.84 13.12 -25.64
CA PRO A 383 -17.09 12.40 -25.38
C PRO A 383 -16.85 10.90 -25.16
N VAL A 384 -17.47 10.33 -24.13
CA VAL A 384 -17.40 8.90 -23.79
C VAL A 384 -18.81 8.31 -23.68
N GLU A 385 -19.03 7.15 -24.28
CA GLU A 385 -20.33 6.45 -24.31
C GLU A 385 -20.37 5.24 -23.35
N ASP A 386 -19.25 4.55 -23.15
CA ASP A 386 -19.09 3.44 -22.21
C ASP A 386 -18.45 3.94 -20.92
N PHE A 387 -19.25 4.05 -19.85
CA PHE A 387 -18.76 4.43 -18.53
C PHE A 387 -19.68 3.90 -17.42
N ALA A 388 -19.13 3.77 -16.23
CA ALA A 388 -19.83 3.47 -14.99
C ALA A 388 -19.14 4.18 -13.83
N PHE A 389 -19.92 4.56 -12.82
CA PHE A 389 -19.42 5.14 -11.59
C PHE A 389 -19.57 4.15 -10.45
N GLY A 390 -18.51 3.94 -9.68
CA GLY A 390 -18.45 3.00 -8.57
C GLY A 390 -18.09 3.66 -7.26
N ILE A 391 -18.66 3.14 -6.17
CA ILE A 391 -18.39 3.54 -4.79
C ILE A 391 -18.31 2.28 -3.92
N SER A 392 -17.28 2.21 -3.08
CA SER A 392 -17.16 1.19 -2.04
C SER A 392 -16.80 1.82 -0.70
N ILE A 393 -17.33 1.26 0.38
CA ILE A 393 -17.12 1.66 1.77
C ILE A 393 -16.35 0.53 2.46
N PHE A 394 -15.21 0.86 3.05
CA PHE A 394 -14.37 -0.05 3.82
C PHE A 394 -14.22 0.44 5.26
N SER A 395 -14.15 -0.47 6.23
CA SER A 395 -13.67 -0.16 7.57
C SER A 395 -12.13 -0.05 7.60
N THR A 396 -11.55 0.53 8.65
CA THR A 396 -10.09 0.72 8.78
C THR A 396 -9.27 -0.57 8.83
N ASP A 397 -9.89 -1.71 9.15
CA ASP A 397 -9.28 -3.05 9.08
C ASP A 397 -9.34 -3.69 7.67
N GLY A 398 -9.90 -2.98 6.68
CA GLY A 398 -9.92 -3.38 5.28
C GLY A 398 -11.12 -4.22 4.86
N VAL A 399 -12.11 -4.46 5.73
CA VAL A 399 -13.34 -5.16 5.35
C VAL A 399 -14.20 -4.27 4.46
N CYS A 400 -14.57 -4.77 3.28
CA CYS A 400 -15.56 -4.10 2.43
C CYS A 400 -16.94 -4.20 3.09
N CYS A 401 -17.43 -3.08 3.63
CA CYS A 401 -18.73 -2.99 4.30
C CYS A 401 -19.88 -2.96 3.30
N PHE A 402 -19.68 -2.27 2.16
CA PHE A 402 -20.63 -2.15 1.06
C PHE A 402 -19.90 -1.70 -0.21
N GLY A 403 -20.34 -2.13 -1.39
CA GLY A 403 -19.83 -1.62 -2.66
C GLY A 403 -20.84 -1.81 -3.78
N THR A 404 -20.94 -0.82 -4.66
CA THR A 404 -21.83 -0.83 -5.84
C THR A 404 -21.26 0.02 -6.97
N ASN A 405 -21.80 -0.13 -8.17
CA ASN A 405 -21.57 0.78 -9.28
C ASN A 405 -22.80 0.83 -10.18
N THR A 406 -22.90 1.87 -11.01
CA THR A 406 -24.05 2.09 -11.88
C THR A 406 -24.34 0.93 -12.84
N ASN A 407 -23.34 0.11 -13.21
CA ASN A 407 -23.54 -1.08 -14.06
C ASN A 407 -24.03 -2.31 -13.26
N ILE A 408 -23.70 -2.44 -11.96
CA ILE A 408 -24.29 -3.43 -11.04
C ILE A 408 -25.77 -3.10 -10.78
N GLU A 409 -26.12 -1.81 -10.76
CA GLU A 409 -27.50 -1.32 -10.66
C GLU A 409 -28.21 -1.19 -12.02
N GLU A 410 -27.74 -1.94 -13.02
CA GLU A 410 -28.36 -2.08 -14.36
C GLU A 410 -28.54 -0.77 -15.16
N MET A 411 -27.84 0.31 -14.78
CA MET A 411 -27.86 1.58 -15.50
C MET A 411 -26.94 1.52 -16.73
N GLU A 412 -27.52 1.61 -17.92
CA GLU A 412 -26.76 1.63 -19.17
C GLU A 412 -26.32 3.04 -19.53
N SER A 413 -25.01 3.28 -19.69
CA SER A 413 -24.48 4.58 -20.09
C SER A 413 -24.92 5.00 -21.49
N ALA A 414 -25.10 6.30 -21.71
CA ALA A 414 -25.44 6.88 -23.01
C ALA A 414 -24.37 7.85 -23.50
N SER A 415 -24.08 8.91 -22.74
CA SER A 415 -22.98 9.82 -23.06
C SER A 415 -22.56 10.69 -21.87
N LEU A 416 -21.26 10.97 -21.79
CA LEU A 416 -20.66 11.95 -20.91
C LEU A 416 -19.70 12.82 -21.73
N SER A 417 -19.80 14.14 -21.55
CA SER A 417 -18.90 15.11 -22.20
C SER A 417 -18.72 16.36 -21.34
N GLY A 418 -17.51 16.93 -21.35
CA GLY A 418 -17.19 18.10 -20.53
C GLY A 418 -17.19 17.79 -19.03
N ALA A 419 -17.50 18.79 -18.21
CA ALA A 419 -17.60 18.66 -16.75
C ALA A 419 -19.03 18.31 -16.34
N GLY A 420 -19.22 17.25 -15.57
CA GLY A 420 -20.48 16.83 -14.98
C GLY A 420 -20.33 16.50 -13.50
N GLU A 421 -21.43 16.16 -12.86
CA GLU A 421 -21.46 15.84 -11.43
C GLU A 421 -22.30 14.58 -11.18
N VAL A 422 -21.83 13.75 -10.25
CA VAL A 422 -22.44 12.49 -9.83
C VAL A 422 -22.70 12.59 -8.33
N GLU A 423 -23.94 12.37 -7.90
CA GLU A 423 -24.28 12.22 -6.49
C GLU A 423 -24.67 10.78 -6.20
N PHE A 424 -24.19 10.25 -5.08
CA PHE A 424 -24.66 9.03 -4.45
C PHE A 424 -25.22 9.37 -3.08
N ALA A 425 -26.54 9.49 -2.99
CA ALA A 425 -27.23 9.89 -1.77
C ALA A 425 -27.68 8.66 -0.99
N ILE A 426 -27.03 8.39 0.15
CA ILE A 426 -27.46 7.42 1.17
C ILE A 426 -28.54 8.09 2.02
N GLU A 427 -29.76 7.55 2.00
CA GLU A 427 -30.90 8.13 2.72
C GLU A 427 -30.75 8.07 4.24
N GLN A 428 -30.14 6.98 4.73
CA GLN A 428 -29.95 6.70 6.15
C GLN A 428 -28.64 5.93 6.35
N LEU A 429 -27.66 6.55 7.02
CA LEU A 429 -26.32 6.00 7.25
C LEU A 429 -26.32 5.06 8.45
N ASP A 430 -26.97 3.91 8.34
CA ASP A 430 -27.01 2.87 9.39
C ASP A 430 -25.70 2.05 9.50
N LEU A 431 -24.55 2.72 9.41
CA LEU A 431 -23.25 2.14 9.77
C LEU A 431 -23.08 2.14 11.30
N VAL A 432 -22.34 1.16 11.80
CA VAL A 432 -21.95 1.08 13.22
C VAL A 432 -20.91 2.15 13.56
N GLU A 433 -20.62 2.33 14.86
CA GLU A 433 -19.59 3.27 15.30
C GLU A 433 -18.21 2.87 14.75
N GLY A 434 -17.50 3.79 14.10
CA GLY A 434 -16.17 3.54 13.56
C GLY A 434 -15.70 4.54 12.50
N THR A 435 -14.43 4.40 12.10
CA THR A 435 -13.83 5.11 10.98
C THR A 435 -13.93 4.27 9.72
N TYR A 436 -14.32 4.89 8.62
CA TYR A 436 -14.54 4.29 7.31
C TYR A 436 -13.77 5.03 6.21
N LYS A 437 -13.43 4.30 5.16
CA LYS A 437 -12.74 4.81 3.96
C LYS A 437 -13.56 4.51 2.71
N LEU A 438 -13.45 5.37 1.71
CA LEU A 438 -14.13 5.21 0.44
C LEU A 438 -13.15 4.93 -0.69
N ASP A 439 -13.52 3.96 -1.52
CA ASP A 439 -13.09 3.93 -2.92
C ASP A 439 -14.15 4.63 -3.77
N VAL A 440 -13.73 5.46 -4.72
CA VAL A 440 -14.60 5.91 -5.82
C VAL A 440 -13.93 5.68 -7.17
N ALA A 441 -14.72 5.44 -8.22
CA ALA A 441 -14.19 5.12 -9.53
C ALA A 441 -15.07 5.62 -10.68
N ALA A 442 -14.42 6.00 -11.78
CA ALA A 442 -14.96 6.05 -13.13
C ALA A 442 -14.27 4.95 -13.95
N HIS A 443 -15.04 4.05 -14.56
CA HIS A 443 -14.51 2.91 -15.31
C HIS A 443 -15.42 2.54 -16.48
N LYS A 444 -14.94 1.72 -17.41
CA LYS A 444 -15.77 1.07 -18.45
C LYS A 444 -16.57 -0.09 -17.88
N ARG A 445 -17.59 -0.56 -18.61
CA ARG A 445 -18.35 -1.78 -18.26
C ARG A 445 -17.51 -3.06 -18.25
N ASP A 446 -16.39 -3.09 -18.97
CA ASP A 446 -15.40 -4.19 -18.95
C ASP A 446 -14.46 -4.17 -17.71
N GLY A 447 -14.56 -3.15 -16.86
CA GLY A 447 -13.72 -2.96 -15.67
C GLY A 447 -12.49 -2.09 -15.87
N PHE A 448 -12.17 -1.67 -17.11
CA PHE A 448 -11.04 -0.79 -17.38
C PHE A 448 -11.20 0.58 -16.70
N SER A 449 -10.28 0.93 -15.80
CA SER A 449 -10.36 2.15 -14.99
C SER A 449 -10.00 3.40 -15.82
N TYR A 450 -10.93 4.36 -15.89
CA TYR A 450 -10.62 5.71 -16.37
C TYR A 450 -9.95 6.52 -15.27
N ASP A 451 -10.47 6.46 -14.04
CA ASP A 451 -9.90 7.09 -12.87
C ASP A 451 -10.46 6.43 -11.61
N TYR A 452 -9.60 5.80 -10.83
CA TYR A 452 -9.93 5.05 -9.63
C TYR A 452 -9.19 5.66 -8.45
N HIS A 453 -9.90 5.94 -7.36
CA HIS A 453 -9.38 6.54 -6.15
C HIS A 453 -9.61 5.55 -5.01
N ARG A 454 -8.56 4.88 -4.53
CA ARG A 454 -8.63 3.82 -3.52
C ARG A 454 -8.32 4.34 -2.12
N LEU A 455 -9.28 4.22 -1.21
CA LEU A 455 -9.20 4.51 0.22
C LEU A 455 -8.75 5.96 0.54
N LEU A 456 -8.96 6.89 -0.40
CA LEU A 456 -8.46 8.27 -0.33
C LEU A 456 -9.36 9.20 0.53
N TYR A 457 -10.61 8.82 0.76
CA TYR A 457 -11.56 9.63 1.53
C TYR A 457 -11.93 8.92 2.81
N THR A 458 -11.79 9.60 3.95
CA THR A 458 -12.10 9.05 5.26
C THR A 458 -13.30 9.80 5.87
N PHE A 459 -14.17 9.08 6.55
CA PHE A 459 -15.26 9.63 7.37
C PHE A 459 -15.49 8.76 8.61
N ARG A 460 -16.07 9.34 9.66
CA ARG A 460 -16.37 8.66 10.92
C ARG A 460 -17.87 8.65 11.18
N VAL A 461 -18.37 7.53 11.67
CA VAL A 461 -19.76 7.37 12.11
C VAL A 461 -19.77 7.22 13.63
N LYS A 462 -20.59 8.04 14.30
CA LYS A 462 -20.79 8.02 15.75
C LYS A 462 -22.14 7.41 16.09
N SER A 463 -22.15 6.37 16.92
CA SER A 463 -23.38 5.77 17.44
C SER A 463 -23.54 6.05 18.94
N ARG A 464 -24.76 5.83 19.44
CA ARG A 464 -25.02 5.68 20.90
C ARG A 464 -25.22 4.22 21.29
N THR A 465 -25.17 3.31 20.32
CA THR A 465 -25.53 1.90 20.44
C THR A 465 -24.35 1.04 19.98
N LYS A 466 -24.07 -0.05 20.70
CA LYS A 466 -22.91 -0.91 20.45
C LYS A 466 -23.32 -2.17 19.70
N ASP A 467 -23.56 -1.99 18.41
CA ASP A 467 -24.07 -3.01 17.49
C ASP A 467 -22.95 -3.52 16.57
N VAL A 468 -23.16 -4.70 15.96
CA VAL A 468 -22.24 -5.32 14.98
C VAL A 468 -23.07 -5.92 13.85
N GLY A 469 -22.68 -5.68 12.59
CA GLY A 469 -23.44 -6.18 11.44
C GLY A 469 -22.79 -5.92 10.08
N ILE A 470 -23.45 -6.38 9.02
CA ILE A 470 -23.10 -6.13 7.61
C ILE A 470 -24.07 -5.08 7.07
N TYR A 471 -23.57 -4.15 6.25
CA TYR A 471 -24.28 -2.95 5.84
C TYR A 471 -24.83 -3.02 4.41
N ARG A 472 -26.05 -2.52 4.19
CA ARG A 472 -26.58 -2.24 2.85
C ARG A 472 -27.41 -0.94 2.89
N PRO A 473 -26.88 0.21 2.45
CA PRO A 473 -27.60 1.47 2.44
C PRO A 473 -28.80 1.41 1.50
N ARG A 474 -29.90 2.09 1.88
CA ARG A 474 -30.81 2.66 0.88
C ARG A 474 -30.13 3.88 0.28
N HIS A 475 -30.00 3.89 -1.04
CA HIS A 475 -29.27 4.92 -1.77
C HIS A 475 -29.91 5.21 -3.12
N VAL A 476 -29.60 6.40 -3.66
CA VAL A 476 -30.06 6.86 -4.97
C VAL A 476 -28.91 7.58 -5.69
N TRP A 477 -28.67 7.22 -6.94
CA TRP A 477 -27.78 7.95 -7.84
C TRP A 477 -28.47 9.16 -8.48
N ARG A 478 -27.74 10.27 -8.66
CA ARG A 478 -28.18 11.45 -9.41
C ARG A 478 -27.04 12.00 -10.25
N PHE A 479 -27.38 12.68 -11.33
CA PHE A 479 -26.43 13.13 -12.36
C PHE A 479 -26.86 14.47 -12.95
N THR A 480 -25.91 15.26 -13.46
CA THR A 480 -26.18 16.48 -14.25
C THR A 480 -26.58 16.16 -15.69
N ASP A 481 -27.33 17.07 -16.34
CA ASP A 481 -27.94 16.87 -17.67
C ASP A 481 -26.98 16.49 -18.82
N ASN A 482 -25.67 16.72 -18.65
CA ASN A 482 -24.59 16.40 -19.60
C ASN A 482 -23.92 15.03 -19.36
N LEU A 483 -24.41 14.30 -18.36
CA LEU A 483 -24.04 12.93 -18.02
C LEU A 483 -25.32 12.09 -18.07
N ARG A 484 -25.45 11.26 -19.10
CA ARG A 484 -26.70 10.56 -19.41
C ARG A 484 -26.55 9.06 -19.35
N PHE A 485 -27.51 8.44 -18.69
CA PHE A 485 -27.83 7.02 -18.82
C PHE A 485 -29.04 6.87 -19.75
N LYS A 486 -29.16 5.72 -20.41
CA LYS A 486 -30.35 5.38 -21.18
C LYS A 486 -31.53 5.19 -20.21
N PRO A 487 -32.76 5.59 -20.58
CA PRO A 487 -33.92 5.32 -19.77
C PRO A 487 -34.08 3.81 -19.60
N VAL A 488 -34.36 3.36 -18.37
CA VAL A 488 -34.64 1.95 -18.09
C VAL A 488 -35.76 1.50 -19.03
N SER A 489 -35.47 0.50 -19.86
CA SER A 489 -36.47 -0.17 -20.68
C SER A 489 -37.49 -0.79 -19.74
N ALA A 490 -38.67 -0.17 -19.59
CA ALA A 490 -39.78 -0.81 -18.91
C ALA A 490 -39.99 -2.17 -19.57
N ALA A 491 -39.78 -3.25 -18.81
CA ALA A 491 -40.08 -4.58 -19.29
C ALA A 491 -41.53 -4.59 -19.74
N ALA A 492 -41.79 -5.09 -20.95
CA ALA A 492 -43.15 -5.23 -21.41
C ALA A 492 -43.91 -6.10 -20.40
N ASP A 493 -44.98 -5.56 -19.82
CA ASP A 493 -45.95 -6.36 -19.08
C ASP A 493 -46.45 -7.45 -20.04
N ASP A 494 -45.96 -8.67 -19.88
CA ASP A 494 -46.46 -9.84 -20.60
C ASP A 494 -47.78 -10.29 -19.94
N SER A 495 -48.75 -9.38 -19.95
CA SER A 495 -50.15 -9.68 -19.64
C SER A 495 -50.82 -10.30 -20.86
N SER A 496 -50.29 -11.44 -21.31
CA SER A 496 -50.97 -12.31 -22.29
C SER A 496 -51.93 -13.26 -21.56
N SER A 497 -53.16 -12.78 -21.37
CA SER A 497 -54.29 -13.64 -21.03
C SER A 497 -54.76 -14.40 -22.28
N ASP A 498 -54.60 -15.73 -22.29
CA ASP A 498 -55.61 -16.72 -22.72
C ASP A 498 -55.16 -18.17 -22.37
#